data_AF-A0A969P8B7-F1
#
_entry.id   AF-A0A969P8B7-F1
#
_cell.length_a   1.000
_cell.length_b   1.000
_cell.length_c   1.000
_cell.angle_alpha   90.00
_cell.angle_beta   90.00
_cell.angle_gamma   90.00
#
_symmetry.space_group_name_H-M   'P 1'
#
loop_
_entity.id
_entity.type
_entity.pdbx_description
1 polymer ?
#
loop_
_entity_poly.entity_id
_entity_poly.type
_entity_poly.pdbx_seq_one_letter_code
_entity_poly.pdbx_strand_id
1 'polypeptide(L)'
;MSDSSPLSSDAIKETTEKVATFVKWIAELIRSRNWFTLLLLVDVALILFLTPGGIVAKFLKDMFSLELPPQYASGFWLVVGLVFVVALGVAVRTMPAAAKAADTKERKAIKGLRPFTAADAEIFAQLQRNRDVQICLDAVTSADFRFGILMGESGCGKTSFLQAGMIPRLSLPDCSHRGVYVRFSDRAPLDTIRAALAEQVEGVRGGGEVGR
;
A
#
# COMPACT_ATOMS: atom_id res chain seq x y z
N MET A 1 64.17 -12.22 9.20
CA MET A 1 63.26 -11.18 8.65
C MET A 1 62.10 -11.92 8.03
N SER A 2 61.00 -12.04 8.77
CA SER A 2 59.81 -12.79 8.38
C SER A 2 58.58 -11.99 8.83
N ASP A 3 58.23 -10.95 8.08
CA ASP A 3 56.96 -10.26 8.25
C ASP A 3 55.88 -11.08 7.54
N SER A 4 54.98 -11.67 8.32
CA SER A 4 53.75 -12.29 7.86
C SER A 4 52.56 -11.44 8.33
N SER A 5 51.69 -11.12 7.39
CA SER A 5 50.80 -9.95 7.41
C SER A 5 49.60 -10.06 8.37
N PRO A 6 49.22 -8.97 9.08
CA PRO A 6 48.04 -8.93 9.97
C PRO A 6 46.69 -8.70 9.25
N LEU A 7 46.65 -8.63 7.91
CA LEU A 7 45.44 -8.28 7.15
C LEU A 7 44.40 -9.41 7.03
N SER A 8 44.75 -10.65 7.37
CA SER A 8 43.90 -11.83 7.13
C SER A 8 42.84 -12.05 8.23
N SER A 9 43.16 -11.78 9.50
CA SER A 9 42.26 -12.13 10.61
C SER A 9 41.00 -11.28 10.68
N ASP A 10 41.10 -9.99 10.37
CA ASP A 10 39.98 -9.06 10.43
C ASP A 10 39.02 -9.26 9.25
N ALA A 11 39.56 -9.54 8.05
CA ALA A 11 38.77 -9.92 6.89
C ALA A 11 38.02 -11.26 7.10
N ILE A 12 38.65 -12.24 7.75
CA ILE A 12 38.01 -13.51 8.09
C ILE A 12 36.89 -13.31 9.11
N LYS A 13 37.09 -12.46 10.13
CA LYS A 13 36.06 -12.12 11.11
C LYS A 13 34.86 -11.43 10.46
N GLU A 14 35.10 -10.41 9.63
CA GLU A 14 34.05 -9.68 8.93
C GLU A 14 33.23 -10.60 8.01
N THR A 15 33.90 -11.51 7.30
CA THR A 15 33.24 -12.50 6.43
C THR A 15 32.37 -13.45 7.27
N THR A 16 32.88 -13.90 8.42
CA THR A 16 32.15 -14.80 9.32
C THR A 16 30.90 -14.14 9.89
N GLU A 17 30.99 -12.86 10.27
CA GLU A 17 29.86 -12.09 10.80
C GLU A 17 28.77 -11.84 9.74
N LYS A 18 29.18 -11.54 8.50
CA LYS A 18 28.27 -11.41 7.35
C LYS A 18 27.54 -12.73 7.07
N VAL A 19 28.25 -13.85 7.10
CA VAL A 19 27.66 -15.19 6.93
C VAL A 19 26.67 -15.51 8.06
N ALA A 20 27.02 -15.23 9.32
CA ALA A 20 26.13 -15.46 10.45
C ALA A 20 24.84 -14.63 10.36
N THR A 21 24.95 -13.37 9.94
CA THR A 21 23.81 -12.48 9.73
C THR A 21 22.93 -12.96 8.57
N PHE A 22 23.54 -13.44 7.49
CA PHE A 22 22.82 -14.02 6.36
C PHE A 22 22.06 -15.30 6.76
N VAL A 23 22.68 -16.20 7.52
CA VAL A 23 22.03 -17.43 8.02
C VAL A 23 20.86 -17.07 8.95
N LYS A 24 21.04 -16.09 9.83
CA LYS A 24 19.96 -15.60 10.71
C LYS A 24 18.80 -15.01 9.90
N TRP A 25 19.10 -14.27 8.84
CA TRP A 25 18.09 -13.73 7.93
C TRP A 25 17.33 -14.84 7.19
N ILE A 26 18.01 -15.88 6.69
CA ILE A 26 17.36 -17.05 6.09
C ILE A 26 16.44 -17.76 7.10
N ALA A 27 16.92 -17.98 8.33
CA ALA A 27 16.13 -18.59 9.38
C ALA A 27 14.85 -17.79 9.68
N GLU A 28 14.95 -16.46 9.67
CA GLU A 28 13.79 -15.58 9.85
C GLU A 28 12.84 -15.61 8.64
N LEU A 29 13.35 -15.76 7.42
CA LEU A 29 12.52 -15.96 6.22
C LEU A 29 11.69 -17.25 6.30
N ILE A 30 12.30 -18.34 6.76
CA ILE A 30 11.63 -19.63 6.97
C ILE A 30 10.56 -19.48 8.06
N ARG A 31 10.91 -18.83 9.19
CA ARG A 31 10.02 -18.63 10.34
C ARG A 31 8.83 -17.73 10.02
N SER A 32 9.06 -16.66 9.26
CA SER A 32 8.03 -15.67 8.88
C SER A 32 7.09 -16.14 7.77
N ARG A 33 7.24 -17.38 7.26
CA ARG A 33 6.43 -17.93 6.16
C ARG A 33 6.48 -17.09 4.88
N ASN A 34 7.57 -16.34 4.67
CA ASN A 34 7.75 -15.54 3.47
C ASN A 34 8.27 -16.40 2.29
N TRP A 35 7.40 -17.27 1.80
CA TRP A 35 7.70 -18.24 0.73
C TRP A 35 8.16 -17.58 -0.57
N PHE A 36 7.74 -16.34 -0.85
CA PHE A 36 8.17 -15.61 -2.04
C PHE A 36 9.67 -15.33 -2.02
N THR A 37 10.17 -14.66 -0.98
CA THR A 37 11.59 -14.31 -0.89
C THR A 37 12.46 -15.57 -0.80
N LEU A 38 11.96 -16.63 -0.16
CA LEU A 38 12.66 -17.90 -0.07
C LEU A 38 12.77 -18.59 -1.44
N LEU A 39 11.69 -18.64 -2.22
CA LEU A 39 11.72 -19.20 -3.58
C LEU A 39 12.64 -18.40 -4.50
N LEU A 40 12.64 -17.07 -4.39
CA LEU A 40 13.52 -16.20 -5.17
C LEU A 40 15.00 -16.44 -4.81
N LEU A 41 15.30 -16.63 -3.52
CA LEU A 41 16.65 -16.97 -3.07
C LEU A 41 17.11 -18.32 -3.62
N VAL A 42 16.22 -19.32 -3.59
CA VAL A 42 16.47 -20.64 -4.19
C VAL A 42 16.71 -20.52 -5.69
N ASP A 43 15.95 -19.68 -6.40
CA ASP A 43 16.09 -19.45 -7.84
C ASP A 43 17.44 -18.79 -8.17
N VAL A 44 17.85 -17.78 -7.40
CA VAL A 44 19.17 -17.13 -7.52
C VAL A 44 20.30 -18.11 -7.22
N ALA A 45 20.15 -18.96 -6.20
CA ALA A 45 21.12 -20.00 -5.89
C ALA A 45 21.22 -21.04 -7.02
N LEU A 46 20.09 -21.45 -7.60
CA LEU A 46 20.06 -22.35 -8.76
C LEU A 46 20.80 -21.76 -9.95
N ILE A 47 20.60 -20.47 -10.25
CA ILE A 47 21.30 -19.78 -11.34
C ILE A 47 22.80 -19.68 -11.05
N LEU A 48 23.20 -19.29 -9.85
CA LEU A 48 24.62 -19.14 -9.50
C LEU A 48 25.38 -20.47 -9.49
N PHE A 49 24.76 -21.54 -8.97
CA PHE A 49 25.45 -22.80 -8.75
C PHE A 49 25.27 -23.81 -9.89
N LEU A 50 24.12 -23.83 -10.58
CA LEU A 50 23.80 -24.86 -11.57
C LEU A 50 23.73 -24.33 -13.02
N THR A 51 24.24 -23.12 -13.26
CA THR A 51 24.31 -22.58 -14.62
C THR A 51 25.10 -23.51 -15.55
N PRO A 52 24.62 -23.74 -16.78
CA PRO A 52 25.34 -24.54 -17.76
C PRO A 52 26.67 -23.84 -18.09
N GLY A 53 27.78 -24.48 -17.71
CA GLY A 53 29.14 -23.92 -17.82
C GLY A 53 29.70 -23.22 -16.57
N GLY A 54 28.93 -23.19 -15.48
CA GLY A 54 29.35 -22.68 -14.17
C GLY A 54 30.39 -23.56 -13.47
N ILE A 55 30.92 -23.08 -12.35
CA ILE A 55 32.01 -23.72 -11.60
C ILE A 55 31.64 -25.14 -11.17
N VAL A 56 30.40 -25.36 -10.70
CA VAL A 56 29.92 -26.68 -10.25
C VAL A 56 29.71 -27.63 -11.43
N ALA A 57 29.20 -27.14 -12.57
CA ALA A 57 29.04 -27.96 -13.77
C ALA A 57 30.40 -28.43 -14.31
N LYS A 58 31.42 -27.56 -14.26
CA LYS A 58 32.81 -27.92 -14.58
C LYS A 58 33.38 -28.92 -13.57
N PHE A 59 33.14 -28.71 -12.29
CA PHE A 59 33.61 -29.60 -11.21
C PHE A 59 32.97 -30.99 -11.27
N LEU A 60 31.66 -31.09 -11.55
CA LEU A 60 30.96 -32.36 -11.79
C LEU A 60 31.50 -33.08 -13.03
N LYS A 61 31.78 -32.33 -14.10
CA LYS A 61 32.40 -32.88 -15.32
C LYS A 61 33.78 -33.47 -15.01
N ASP A 62 34.61 -32.72 -14.29
CA ASP A 62 35.99 -33.13 -13.97
C ASP A 62 36.04 -34.28 -12.95
N MET A 63 35.13 -34.30 -11.96
CA MET A 63 35.17 -35.30 -10.89
C MET A 63 34.40 -36.59 -11.21
N PHE A 64 33.32 -36.50 -11.98
CA PHE A 64 32.43 -37.65 -12.26
C PHE A 64 32.42 -38.09 -13.73
N SER A 65 33.17 -37.44 -14.62
CA SER A 65 33.20 -37.73 -16.07
C SER A 65 31.80 -37.79 -16.71
N LEU A 66 30.82 -37.09 -16.11
CA LEU A 66 29.45 -37.04 -16.59
C LEU A 66 29.38 -36.00 -17.71
N GLU A 67 29.24 -36.47 -18.95
CA GLU A 67 28.88 -35.61 -20.07
C GLU A 67 27.41 -35.20 -19.93
N LEU A 68 27.18 -33.95 -19.54
CA LEU A 68 25.84 -33.38 -19.48
C LEU A 68 25.26 -33.38 -20.92
N PRO A 69 24.11 -34.04 -21.15
CA PRO A 69 23.49 -34.06 -22.46
C PRO A 69 23.23 -32.63 -22.97
N PRO A 70 23.27 -32.36 -24.27
CA PRO A 70 23.01 -31.02 -24.83
C PRO A 70 21.61 -30.48 -24.45
N GLN A 71 20.70 -31.38 -24.11
CA GLN A 71 19.33 -31.10 -23.64
C GLN A 71 19.28 -30.60 -22.18
N TYR A 72 20.38 -30.73 -21.43
CA TYR A 72 20.48 -30.29 -20.04
C TYR A 72 20.29 -28.78 -19.92
N ALA A 73 20.87 -28.01 -20.83
CA ALA A 73 20.72 -26.55 -20.83
C ALA A 73 19.25 -26.14 -20.96
N SER A 74 18.50 -26.77 -21.89
CA SER A 74 17.06 -26.53 -22.02
C SER A 74 16.27 -26.99 -20.80
N GLY A 75 16.56 -28.17 -20.24
CA GLY A 75 15.89 -28.66 -19.04
C GLY A 75 16.14 -27.77 -17.82
N PHE A 76 17.35 -27.27 -17.66
CA PHE A 76 17.73 -26.36 -16.59
C PHE A 76 16.93 -25.05 -16.65
N TRP A 77 16.89 -24.40 -17.81
CA TRP A 77 16.11 -23.16 -17.98
C TRP A 77 14.61 -23.36 -17.80
N LEU A 78 14.07 -24.54 -18.16
CA LEU A 78 12.68 -24.88 -17.87
C LEU A 78 12.41 -25.00 -16.37
N VAL A 79 13.31 -25.63 -15.62
CA VAL A 79 13.16 -25.77 -14.15
C VAL A 79 13.27 -24.41 -13.46
N VAL A 80 14.25 -23.58 -13.83
CA VAL A 80 14.39 -22.21 -13.32
C VAL A 80 13.14 -21.38 -13.65
N GLY A 81 12.69 -21.43 -14.90
CA GLY A 81 11.46 -20.76 -15.32
C GLY A 81 10.23 -21.24 -14.55
N LEU A 82 10.12 -22.54 -14.28
CA LEU A 82 9.02 -23.10 -13.49
C LEU A 82 9.06 -22.61 -12.04
N VAL A 83 10.24 -22.64 -11.40
CA VAL A 83 10.42 -22.13 -10.02
C VAL A 83 10.08 -20.65 -9.95
N PHE A 84 10.51 -19.86 -10.94
CA PHE A 84 10.19 -18.43 -11.04
C PHE A 84 8.69 -18.19 -11.21
N VAL A 85 8.00 -18.95 -12.08
CA VAL A 85 6.55 -18.85 -12.27
C VAL A 85 5.80 -19.25 -11.00
N VAL A 86 6.24 -20.30 -10.30
CA VAL A 86 5.68 -20.70 -8.99
C VAL A 86 5.92 -19.59 -7.98
N ALA A 87 7.12 -19.00 -7.93
CA ALA A 87 7.43 -17.86 -7.07
C ALA A 87 6.52 -16.67 -7.36
N LEU A 88 6.27 -16.33 -8.63
CA LEU A 88 5.32 -15.30 -9.04
C LEU A 88 3.88 -15.66 -8.67
N GLY A 89 3.46 -16.90 -8.86
CA GLY A 89 2.12 -17.36 -8.47
C GLY A 89 1.90 -17.28 -6.97
N VAL A 90 2.91 -17.68 -6.19
CA VAL A 90 2.95 -17.48 -4.74
C VAL A 90 2.94 -15.99 -4.43
N ALA A 91 3.77 -15.16 -5.08
CA ALA A 91 3.81 -13.72 -4.90
C ALA A 91 2.45 -13.07 -5.13
N VAL A 92 1.74 -13.43 -6.19
CA VAL A 92 0.41 -12.90 -6.50
C VAL A 92 -0.63 -13.40 -5.49
N ARG A 93 -0.47 -14.62 -4.97
CA ARG A 93 -1.38 -15.21 -3.97
C ARG A 93 -1.10 -14.74 -2.54
N THR A 94 0.16 -14.44 -2.22
CA THR A 94 0.63 -14.01 -0.90
C THR A 94 0.82 -12.51 -0.80
N MET A 95 0.95 -11.80 -1.92
CA MET A 95 0.63 -10.38 -1.96
C MET A 95 -0.81 -10.30 -1.47
N PRO A 96 -1.05 -9.70 -0.30
CA PRO A 96 -2.40 -9.32 0.04
C PRO A 96 -2.82 -8.41 -1.10
N ALA A 97 -3.78 -8.86 -1.92
CA ALA A 97 -4.42 -8.04 -2.94
C ALA A 97 -4.65 -6.68 -2.30
N ALA A 98 -3.85 -5.71 -2.75
CA ALA A 98 -3.54 -4.47 -2.06
C ALA A 98 -4.65 -4.06 -1.10
N ALA A 99 -4.45 -4.22 0.22
CA ALA A 99 -5.23 -3.64 1.32
C ALA A 99 -6.52 -2.86 0.93
N LYS A 100 -7.46 -3.54 0.26
CA LYS A 100 -8.74 -2.99 -0.23
C LYS A 100 -9.92 -3.83 0.24
N ALA A 101 -9.69 -4.91 0.99
CA ALA A 101 -10.75 -5.83 1.34
C ALA A 101 -10.73 -6.38 2.78
N ALA A 102 -9.98 -5.77 3.70
CA ALA A 102 -10.07 -6.12 5.12
C ALA A 102 -9.80 -4.90 6.01
N ASP A 103 -10.52 -3.81 5.72
CA ASP A 103 -10.71 -2.74 6.69
C ASP A 103 -11.77 -3.20 7.67
N THR A 104 -11.36 -4.00 8.65
CA THR A 104 -12.19 -4.37 9.79
C THR A 104 -12.74 -3.08 10.38
N LYS A 105 -14.07 -2.93 10.49
CA LYS A 105 -14.76 -1.72 10.98
C LYS A 105 -14.09 -1.06 12.20
N GLU A 106 -13.45 -1.86 13.05
CA GLU A 106 -12.65 -1.44 14.21
C GLU A 106 -11.38 -0.62 13.88
N ARG A 107 -10.65 -0.94 12.81
CA ARG A 107 -9.40 -0.21 12.45
C ARG A 107 -9.68 1.09 11.71
N LYS A 108 -10.81 1.19 11.00
CA LYS A 108 -11.26 2.45 10.39
C LYS A 108 -11.58 3.53 11.45
N ALA A 109 -11.99 3.12 12.65
CA ALA A 109 -12.24 4.02 13.78
C ALA A 109 -10.97 4.64 14.38
N ILE A 110 -9.83 3.93 14.36
CA ILE A 110 -8.56 4.42 14.92
C ILE A 110 -7.69 5.00 13.79
N LYS A 111 -8.12 6.14 13.24
CA LYS A 111 -7.42 6.82 12.14
C LYS A 111 -6.18 7.63 12.59
N GLY A 112 -5.87 7.64 13.89
CA GLY A 112 -4.78 8.44 14.47
C GLY A 112 -5.00 9.94 14.25
N LEU A 113 -3.96 10.66 13.84
CA LEU A 113 -4.02 12.10 13.50
C LEU A 113 -4.49 12.39 12.06
N ARG A 114 -4.86 11.38 11.28
CA ARG A 114 -5.29 11.61 9.91
C ARG A 114 -6.68 12.28 9.89
N PRO A 115 -6.89 13.31 9.05
CA PRO A 115 -8.20 13.94 8.93
C PRO A 115 -9.20 12.92 8.38
N PHE A 116 -10.42 12.94 8.92
CA PHE A 116 -11.53 12.17 8.36
C PHE A 116 -12.00 12.85 7.08
N THR A 117 -12.21 12.06 6.03
CA THR A 117 -12.69 12.53 4.73
C THR A 117 -14.14 12.08 4.51
N ALA A 118 -14.75 12.51 3.41
CA ALA A 118 -16.12 12.11 3.06
C ALA A 118 -16.33 10.58 3.02
N ALA A 119 -15.28 9.80 2.73
CA ALA A 119 -15.32 8.33 2.71
C ALA A 119 -15.43 7.68 4.11
N ASP A 120 -15.33 8.46 5.17
CA ASP A 120 -15.38 8.01 6.57
C ASP A 120 -16.70 8.35 7.27
N ALA A 121 -17.69 8.86 6.53
CA ALA A 121 -18.94 9.35 7.10
C ALA A 121 -19.62 8.35 8.04
N GLU A 122 -19.63 7.06 7.69
CA GLU A 122 -20.24 6.00 8.50
C GLU A 122 -19.53 5.77 9.84
N ILE A 123 -18.20 5.93 9.88
CA ILE A 123 -17.41 5.79 11.11
C ILE A 123 -17.54 7.03 11.97
N PHE A 124 -17.52 8.20 11.32
CA PHE A 124 -17.71 9.47 12.00
C PHE A 124 -19.07 9.50 12.69
N ALA A 125 -20.09 8.90 12.07
CA ALA A 125 -21.40 8.70 12.68
C ALA A 125 -21.38 7.77 13.90
N GLN A 126 -20.47 6.79 13.97
CA GLN A 126 -20.34 5.89 15.13
C GLN A 126 -19.64 6.55 16.32
N LEU A 127 -18.91 7.65 16.13
CA LEU A 127 -18.22 8.41 17.20
C LEU A 127 -19.16 9.29 18.05
N GLN A 128 -20.45 8.95 18.15
CA GLN A 128 -21.48 9.66 18.94
C GLN A 128 -21.67 11.17 18.62
N ARG A 129 -21.08 11.71 17.55
CA ARG A 129 -21.24 13.12 17.13
C ARG A 129 -22.47 13.39 16.25
N ASN A 130 -23.36 12.40 16.09
CA ASN A 130 -24.52 12.52 15.19
C ASN A 130 -25.48 13.62 15.59
N ARG A 131 -25.66 13.87 16.89
CA ARG A 131 -26.57 14.89 17.39
C ARG A 131 -26.10 16.29 17.01
N ASP A 132 -24.82 16.58 17.19
CA ASP A 132 -24.23 17.87 16.81
C ASP A 132 -24.25 18.07 15.29
N VAL A 133 -23.96 17.02 14.51
CA VAL A 133 -24.08 17.07 13.05
C VAL A 133 -25.51 17.34 12.62
N GLN A 134 -26.51 16.69 13.24
CA GLN A 134 -27.93 16.93 12.94
C GLN A 134 -28.34 18.36 13.28
N ILE A 135 -28.03 18.85 14.48
CA ILE A 135 -28.34 20.22 14.91
C ILE A 135 -27.73 21.24 13.94
N CYS A 136 -26.46 21.06 13.55
CA CYS A 136 -25.82 21.95 12.58
C CYS A 136 -26.42 21.83 11.17
N LEU A 137 -26.80 20.61 10.74
CA LEU A 137 -27.41 20.39 9.44
C LEU A 137 -28.79 21.04 9.38
N ASP A 138 -29.63 20.83 10.38
CA ASP A 138 -30.97 21.45 10.50
C ASP A 138 -30.85 22.97 10.49
N ALA A 139 -29.89 23.53 11.26
CA ALA A 139 -29.63 24.96 11.28
C ALA A 139 -29.21 25.49 9.90
N VAL A 140 -28.32 24.80 9.18
CA VAL A 140 -27.82 25.24 7.86
C VAL A 140 -28.86 25.06 6.75
N THR A 141 -29.76 24.10 6.88
CA THR A 141 -30.88 23.89 5.93
C THR A 141 -32.10 24.75 6.22
N SER A 142 -32.11 25.51 7.32
CA SER A 142 -33.19 26.46 7.63
C SER A 142 -33.20 27.62 6.64
N ALA A 143 -34.39 28.05 6.20
CA ALA A 143 -34.58 29.18 5.28
C ALA A 143 -34.04 30.52 5.84
N ASP A 144 -33.91 30.62 7.17
CA ASP A 144 -33.42 31.81 7.86
C ASP A 144 -31.90 31.84 7.99
N PHE A 145 -31.21 30.74 7.67
CA PHE A 145 -29.77 30.66 7.80
C PHE A 145 -29.07 31.43 6.68
N ARG A 146 -28.21 32.38 7.06
CA ARG A 146 -27.44 33.22 6.11
C ARG A 146 -25.95 32.98 6.21
N PHE A 147 -25.43 32.86 7.43
CA PHE A 147 -24.03 32.51 7.69
C PHE A 147 -23.90 31.94 9.11
N GLY A 148 -22.86 31.13 9.33
CA GLY A 148 -22.53 30.59 10.64
C GLY A 148 -21.04 30.38 10.76
N ILE A 149 -20.52 30.48 11.98
CA ILE A 149 -19.10 30.29 12.29
C ILE A 149 -18.97 29.08 13.21
N LEU A 150 -18.23 28.06 12.77
CA LEU A 150 -17.92 26.89 13.58
C LEU A 150 -16.61 27.12 14.35
N MET A 151 -16.72 27.34 15.65
CA MET A 151 -15.59 27.59 16.56
C MET A 151 -15.28 26.36 17.42
N GLY A 152 -14.02 26.24 17.85
CA GLY A 152 -13.58 25.18 18.75
C GLY A 152 -12.06 25.13 18.85
N GLU A 153 -11.55 24.46 19.87
CA GLU A 153 -10.10 24.34 20.12
C GLU A 153 -9.35 23.71 18.93
N SER A 154 -8.06 24.00 18.81
CA SER A 154 -7.22 23.37 17.78
C SER A 154 -7.21 21.85 18.00
N GLY A 155 -7.42 21.07 16.93
CA GLY A 155 -7.44 19.61 17.01
C GLY A 155 -8.77 18.98 17.46
N CYS A 156 -9.82 19.74 17.80
CA CYS A 156 -11.12 19.15 18.18
C CYS A 156 -11.86 18.45 17.02
N GLY A 157 -11.37 18.61 15.78
CA GLY A 157 -11.88 17.94 14.59
C GLY A 157 -12.87 18.74 13.76
N LYS A 158 -12.85 20.09 13.80
CA LYS A 158 -13.72 20.97 12.98
C LYS A 158 -13.71 20.62 11.49
N THR A 159 -12.51 20.46 10.92
CA THR A 159 -12.36 20.11 9.51
C THR A 159 -12.94 18.73 9.22
N SER A 160 -12.69 17.75 10.09
CA SER A 160 -13.27 16.41 10.02
C SER A 160 -14.80 16.43 10.16
N PHE A 161 -15.34 17.29 11.01
CA PHE A 161 -16.79 17.47 11.21
C PHE A 161 -17.47 17.98 9.94
N LEU A 162 -16.87 18.97 9.26
CA LEU A 162 -17.38 19.46 7.98
C LEU A 162 -17.25 18.41 6.88
N GLN A 163 -16.07 17.80 6.73
CA GLN A 163 -15.76 16.89 5.60
C GLN A 163 -16.42 15.52 5.72
N ALA A 164 -16.46 14.92 6.92
CA ALA A 164 -16.99 13.57 7.13
C ALA A 164 -18.40 13.58 7.72
N GLY A 165 -18.80 14.66 8.42
CA GLY A 165 -20.13 14.78 9.01
C GLY A 165 -21.14 15.47 8.09
N MET A 166 -20.87 16.74 7.74
CA MET A 166 -21.85 17.59 7.06
C MET A 166 -21.92 17.37 5.55
N ILE A 167 -20.78 17.45 4.85
CA ILE A 167 -20.72 17.35 3.38
C ILE A 167 -21.36 16.06 2.84
N PRO A 168 -21.09 14.87 3.41
CA PRO A 168 -21.67 13.64 2.88
C PRO A 168 -23.19 13.60 3.04
N ARG A 169 -23.73 14.16 4.13
CA ARG A 169 -25.18 14.23 4.35
C ARG A 169 -25.88 15.20 3.40
N LEU A 170 -25.25 16.33 3.09
CA LEU A 170 -25.73 17.30 2.10
C LEU A 170 -25.51 16.85 0.64
N SER A 171 -24.85 15.71 0.43
CA SER A 171 -24.64 15.11 -0.90
C SER A 171 -25.57 13.92 -1.14
N LEU A 172 -26.43 13.57 -0.17
CA LEU A 172 -27.40 12.50 -0.32
C LEU A 172 -28.49 12.89 -1.34
N PRO A 173 -29.00 11.94 -2.15
CA PRO A 173 -30.04 12.21 -3.15
C PRO A 173 -31.31 12.83 -2.57
N ASP A 174 -31.62 12.53 -1.30
CA ASP A 174 -32.84 12.97 -0.62
C ASP A 174 -32.74 14.39 -0.04
N CYS A 175 -31.57 15.03 -0.10
CA CYS A 175 -31.39 16.41 0.39
C CYS A 175 -31.73 17.43 -0.71
N SER A 176 -32.60 18.39 -0.38
CA SER A 176 -32.95 19.53 -1.23
C SER A 176 -31.83 20.57 -1.40
N HIS A 177 -30.75 20.44 -0.63
CA HIS A 177 -29.63 21.37 -0.58
C HIS A 177 -28.34 20.67 -1.01
N ARG A 178 -27.46 21.41 -1.72
CA ARG A 178 -26.16 20.90 -2.17
C ARG A 178 -25.04 21.51 -1.34
N GLY A 179 -24.22 20.65 -0.71
CA GLY A 179 -23.05 21.07 0.06
C GLY A 179 -21.82 21.25 -0.83
N VAL A 180 -21.20 22.44 -0.80
CA VAL A 180 -19.91 22.70 -1.48
C VAL A 180 -18.85 22.98 -0.42
N TYR A 181 -17.78 22.16 -0.41
CA TYR A 181 -16.64 22.36 0.47
C TYR A 181 -15.54 23.12 -0.26
N VAL A 182 -15.20 24.33 0.24
CA VAL A 182 -14.07 25.11 -0.26
C VAL A 182 -13.04 25.23 0.83
N ARG A 183 -11.83 24.71 0.57
CA ARG A 183 -10.69 24.89 1.45
C ARG A 183 -9.98 26.18 1.05
N PHE A 184 -9.78 27.08 2.01
CA PHE A 184 -8.92 28.24 1.81
C PHE A 184 -7.51 27.77 1.43
N SER A 185 -7.01 28.30 0.32
CA SER A 185 -5.67 28.09 -0.21
C SER A 185 -5.12 29.44 -0.67
N ASP A 186 -3.85 29.50 -1.06
CA ASP A 186 -3.17 30.74 -1.48
C ASP A 186 -3.67 31.31 -2.83
N ARG A 187 -4.77 30.77 -3.39
CA ARG A 187 -5.42 31.25 -4.62
C ARG A 187 -6.55 32.22 -4.30
N ALA A 188 -6.87 33.08 -5.27
CA ALA A 188 -8.01 33.98 -5.16
C ALA A 188 -9.29 33.19 -4.80
N PRO A 189 -10.00 33.55 -3.70
CA PRO A 189 -11.12 32.76 -3.19
C PRO A 189 -12.24 32.54 -4.21
N LEU A 190 -12.51 33.56 -5.03
CA LEU A 190 -13.55 33.53 -6.06
C LEU A 190 -13.25 32.53 -7.17
N ASP A 191 -11.98 32.38 -7.56
CA ASP A 191 -11.58 31.43 -8.60
C ASP A 191 -11.70 29.99 -8.10
N THR A 192 -11.39 29.77 -6.82
CA THR A 192 -11.52 28.45 -6.18
C THR A 192 -13.00 28.04 -6.06
N ILE A 193 -13.87 28.98 -5.68
CA ILE A 193 -15.33 28.75 -5.62
C ILE A 193 -15.88 28.45 -7.01
N ARG A 194 -15.51 29.24 -8.03
CA ARG A 194 -15.97 29.06 -9.41
C ARG A 194 -15.55 27.70 -9.96
N ALA A 195 -14.30 27.28 -9.73
CA ALA A 195 -13.79 25.98 -10.16
C ALA A 195 -14.54 24.82 -9.48
N ALA A 196 -14.73 24.88 -8.15
CA ALA A 196 -15.43 23.85 -7.39
C ALA A 196 -16.92 23.73 -7.80
N LEU A 197 -17.57 24.85 -8.11
CA LEU A 197 -18.93 24.85 -8.64
C LEU A 197 -19.00 24.25 -10.05
N ALA A 198 -18.06 24.60 -10.94
CA ALA A 198 -18.03 24.08 -12.31
C ALA A 198 -17.87 22.56 -12.34
N GLU A 199 -16.91 22.01 -11.57
CA GLU A 199 -16.65 20.57 -11.50
C GLU A 199 -17.89 19.76 -11.07
N GLN A 200 -18.67 20.29 -10.12
CA GLN A 200 -19.87 19.60 -9.62
C GLN A 200 -21.14 19.86 -10.43
N VAL A 201 -21.18 20.90 -11.27
CA VAL A 201 -22.26 21.10 -12.25
C VAL A 201 -22.03 20.20 -13.47
N GLU A 202 -20.78 20.02 -13.92
CA GLU A 202 -20.44 19.13 -15.03
C GLU A 202 -20.63 17.65 -14.67
N GLY A 203 -20.32 17.24 -13.44
CA GLY A 203 -20.61 15.88 -12.94
C GLY A 203 -22.09 15.48 -12.98
N VAL A 204 -23.02 16.45 -13.03
CA VAL A 204 -24.47 16.20 -13.13
C VAL A 204 -24.91 16.00 -14.58
N ARG A 205 -24.24 16.61 -15.56
CA ARG A 205 -24.58 16.44 -16.99
C ARG A 205 -24.15 15.09 -17.54
N GLY A 206 -23.16 14.43 -16.95
CA GLY A 206 -22.66 13.11 -17.40
C GLY A 206 -23.48 11.90 -16.93
N GLY A 207 -24.46 12.07 -16.05
CA GLY A 207 -25.26 10.96 -15.46
C GLY A 207 -26.66 10.78 -16.03
N GLY A 208 -27.06 11.57 -17.05
CA GLY A 208 -28.44 11.67 -17.53
C GLY A 208 -28.77 10.96 -18.86
N GLU A 209 -27.83 10.25 -19.48
CA GLU A 209 -28.09 9.56 -20.77
C GLU A 209 -27.63 8.10 -20.75
N VAL A 210 -28.36 7.21 -20.07
CA VAL A 210 -28.61 5.83 -20.55
C VAL A 210 -29.90 5.32 -19.90
N GLY A 211 -30.96 5.16 -20.70
CA GLY A 211 -32.18 4.49 -20.26
C GLY A 211 -33.39 4.88 -21.11
N ARG A 212 -33.50 4.26 -22.29
CA ARG A 212 -34.73 4.20 -23.08
C ARG A 212 -35.89 3.62 -22.27
#